data_AF-A0A662U1Y1-F1
#
_entry.id   AF-A0A662U1Y1-F1
#
_cell.length_a   1.000
_cell.length_b   1.000
_cell.length_c   1.000
_cell.angle_alpha   90.00
_cell.angle_beta   90.00
_cell.angle_gamma   90.00
#
_symmetry.space_group_name_H-M   'P 1'
#
loop_
_entity.id
_entity.type
_entity.pdbx_description
1 polymer ?
#
loop_
_entity_poly.entity_id
_entity_poly.type
_entity_poly.pdbx_seq_one_letter_code
_entity_poly.pdbx_strand_id
1 'polypeptide(L)' 'MGEYPYGSIIEREVKLGEKLVIDNTHLVAMDDTLDYNIRKFGGLKTFFFGGKGFVFIVRGALSLLLQSRKPAIWYTRRS' A
#
# COMPACT_ATOMS: atom_id res chain seq x y z
N MET A 1 13.17 -2.03 -14.90
CA MET A 1 12.20 -1.32 -14.05
C MET A 1 11.48 -0.37 -15.00
N GLY A 2 10.20 -0.61 -15.31
CA GLY A 2 9.47 0.17 -16.31
C GLY A 2 9.16 1.59 -15.81
N GLU A 3 9.32 2.58 -16.67
CA GLU A 3 8.97 3.97 -16.35
C GLU A 3 7.44 4.13 -16.38
N TYR A 4 6.81 4.21 -15.21
CA TYR A 4 5.38 4.51 -15.12
C TYR A 4 5.19 6.03 -15.06
N PRO A 5 4.31 6.61 -15.89
CA PRO A 5 3.97 8.02 -15.82
C PRO A 5 3.49 8.41 -14.41
N TYR A 6 3.74 9.64 -13.99
CA TYR A 6 3.33 10.15 -12.69
C TYR A 6 1.80 10.08 -12.52
N GLY A 7 1.32 9.37 -11.50
CA GLY A 7 -0.12 9.18 -11.25
C GLY A 7 -0.75 7.99 -11.98
N SER A 8 0.02 7.18 -12.69
CA SER A 8 -0.47 5.95 -13.32
C SER A 8 -0.91 4.91 -12.30
N ILE A 9 -1.84 4.06 -12.71
CA ILE A 9 -2.26 2.86 -11.97
C ILE A 9 -1.29 1.73 -12.32
N ILE A 10 -0.76 1.07 -11.30
CA ILE A 10 0.15 -0.06 -11.39
C ILE A 10 -0.54 -1.26 -10.76
N GLU A 11 -0.66 -2.34 -11.53
CA GLU A 11 -1.09 -3.61 -10.99
C GLU A 11 0.09 -4.35 -10.35
N ARG A 12 -0.14 -4.90 -9.16
CA ARG A 12 0.84 -5.68 -8.42
C ARG A 12 0.20 -6.91 -7.80
N GLU A 13 0.77 -8.07 -8.07
CA GLU A 13 0.45 -9.31 -7.38
C GLU A 13 1.16 -9.37 -6.02
N VAL A 14 0.41 -9.74 -4.98
CA VAL A 14 0.98 -10.14 -3.68
C VAL A 14 1.14 -11.65 -3.72
N LYS A 15 2.34 -12.16 -3.41
CA LYS A 15 2.58 -13.61 -3.41
C LYS A 15 2.16 -14.25 -2.09
N LEU A 16 1.88 -15.55 -2.11
CA LEU A 16 1.61 -16.31 -0.90
C LEU A 16 2.77 -16.16 0.12
N GLY A 17 2.44 -15.73 1.34
CA GLY A 17 3.42 -15.43 2.39
C GLY A 17 4.07 -14.04 2.31
N GLU A 18 3.81 -13.26 1.25
CA GLU A 18 4.24 -11.87 1.16
C GLU A 18 3.32 -10.97 2.01
N LYS A 19 3.95 -9.99 2.65
CA LYS A 19 3.26 -8.94 3.39
C LYS A 19 3.58 -7.59 2.77
N LEU A 20 2.54 -6.92 2.30
CA LEU A 20 2.66 -5.57 1.73
C LEU A 20 2.07 -4.54 2.69
N VAL A 21 2.80 -3.45 2.91
CA VAL A 21 2.33 -2.29 3.69
C VAL A 21 2.13 -1.13 2.72
N ILE A 22 0.91 -0.60 2.65
CA ILE A 22 0.48 0.38 1.64
C ILE A 22 -0.17 1.56 2.37
N ASP A 23 0.25 2.78 2.07
CA ASP A 23 -0.44 3.99 2.53
C ASP A 23 -1.83 4.11 1.86
N ASN A 24 -2.83 4.56 2.60
CA ASN A 24 -4.19 4.69 2.10
C ASN A 24 -4.34 5.62 0.89
N THR A 25 -3.41 6.54 0.68
CA THR A 25 -3.42 7.46 -0.48
C THR A 25 -2.90 6.84 -1.78
N HIS A 26 -2.32 5.63 -1.71
CA HIS A 26 -1.77 4.91 -2.86
C HIS A 26 -2.54 3.66 -3.25
N LEU A 27 -3.44 3.18 -2.39
CA LEU A 27 -4.32 2.06 -2.70
C LEU A 27 -5.50 2.57 -3.55
N VAL A 28 -5.61 2.07 -4.78
CA VAL A 28 -6.72 2.40 -5.69
C VAL A 28 -7.84 1.36 -5.57
N ALA A 29 -7.46 0.09 -5.63
CA ALA A 29 -8.39 -1.03 -5.46
C ALA A 29 -7.63 -2.29 -4.99
N MET A 30 -8.36 -3.20 -4.36
CA MET A 30 -7.91 -4.55 -4.00
C MET A 30 -9.02 -5.55 -4.33
N ASP A 31 -8.62 -6.81 -4.54
CA ASP A 31 -9.56 -7.93 -4.62
C ASP A 31 -10.36 -8.08 -3.31
N ASP A 32 -11.62 -8.51 -3.39
CA ASP A 32 -12.52 -8.61 -2.25
C ASP A 32 -12.24 -9.82 -1.35
N THR A 33 -11.55 -10.84 -1.88
CA THR A 33 -11.13 -12.04 -1.15
C THR A 33 -9.80 -11.89 -0.41
N LEU A 34 -9.19 -10.71 -0.53
CA LEU A 34 -7.87 -10.41 0.01
C LEU A 34 -7.91 -10.18 1.51
N ASP A 35 -7.03 -10.86 2.27
CA ASP A 35 -6.90 -10.63 3.71
C ASP A 35 -6.13 -9.32 3.95
N TYR A 36 -6.79 -8.35 4.58
CA TYR A 36 -6.18 -7.07 4.92
C TYR A 36 -6.49 -6.61 6.34
N ASN A 37 -5.54 -5.86 6.90
CA ASN A 37 -5.68 -5.19 8.18
C ASN A 37 -5.35 -3.70 8.06
N ILE A 38 -6.25 -2.83 8.54
CA ILE A 38 -6.02 -1.40 8.56
C ILE A 38 -5.39 -1.01 9.90
N ARG A 39 -4.22 -0.37 9.85
CA ARG A 39 -3.55 0.17 11.05
C ARG A 39 -3.39 1.68 10.95
N LYS A 40 -3.65 2.37 12.06
CA LYS A 40 -3.26 3.76 12.23
C LYS A 40 -1.74 3.84 12.39
N PHE A 41 -1.11 4.65 11.56
CA PHE A 41 0.30 4.99 11.63
C PHE A 41 0.43 6.48 12.00
N GLY A 42 1.06 6.74 13.14
CA GLY A 42 1.28 8.09 13.64
C GLY A 42 0.51 8.42 14.92
N GLY A 43 1.21 9.09 15.84
CA GLY A 43 0.63 9.65 17.07
C GLY A 43 0.28 11.12 16.90
N LEU A 44 0.16 11.85 18.02
CA LEU A 44 -0.13 13.29 18.04
C LEU A 44 0.79 14.10 17.10
N LYS A 45 2.08 13.76 17.04
CA LYS A 45 3.05 14.41 16.13
C LYS A 45 2.63 14.32 14.66
N THR A 46 2.19 13.16 14.19
CA THR A 46 1.81 12.95 12.78
C THR A 46 0.51 13.70 12.45
N PHE A 47 -0.41 13.80 13.42
CA PHE A 47 -1.61 14.65 13.31
C PHE A 47 -1.26 16.14 13.17
N PHE A 48 -0.32 16.66 13.96
CA PHE A 48 0.15 18.06 13.88
C PHE A 48 0.89 18.39 12.58
N PHE A 49 1.60 17.42 11.98
CA PHE A 49 2.25 17.58 10.68
C PHE A 49 1.34 17.23 9.49
N GLY A 50 0.01 17.13 9.70
CA GLY A 50 -0.97 16.92 8.64
C GLY A 50 -1.00 15.52 8.03
N GLY A 51 -0.24 14.57 8.58
CA GLY A 51 -0.21 13.17 8.13
C GLY A 51 -1.21 12.32 8.90
N LYS A 52 -2.44 12.21 8.40
CA LYS A 52 -3.31 11.11 8.85
C LYS A 52 -2.86 9.83 8.14
N GLY A 53 -1.94 9.09 8.75
CA GLY A 53 -1.42 7.86 8.15
C GLY A 53 -2.31 6.68 8.49
N PHE A 54 -3.10 6.18 7.55
CA PHE A 54 -3.62 4.82 7.63
C PHE A 54 -2.79 3.96 6.69
N VAL A 55 -2.37 2.80 7.17
CA VAL A 55 -1.71 1.81 6.32
C VAL A 55 -2.57 0.56 6.23
N PHE A 56 -2.66 0.03 5.02
CA PHE A 56 -3.19 -1.28 4.73
C PHE A 56 -2.06 -2.28 4.81
N ILE A 57 -2.26 -3.32 5.60
CA ILE A 57 -1.42 -4.50 5.63
C ILE A 57 -2.15 -5.58 4.86
N VAL A 58 -1.64 -5.94 3.70
CA VAL A 58 -2.22 -6.96 2.82
C VAL A 58 -1.43 -8.26 2.93
N ARG A 59 -2.14 -9.39 2.92
CA ARG A 59 -1.61 -10.75 2.80
C ARG A 59 -2.48 -11.58 1.86
N GLY A 60 -1.87 -12.42 1.04
CA GLY A 60 -2.60 -13.31 0.13
C GLY A 60 -1.89 -13.50 -1.20
N ALA A 61 -2.49 -14.29 -2.10
CA ALA A 61 -2.00 -14.56 -3.45
C ALA A 61 -2.94 -13.90 -4.49
N LEU A 62 -2.93 -12.57 -4.58
CA LEU A 62 -3.97 -11.79 -5.30
C LEU A 62 -3.43 -10.43 -5.81
N SER A 63 -4.12 -9.86 -6.80
CA SER A 63 -3.76 -8.57 -7.43
C SER A 63 -4.24 -7.35 -6.63
N LEU A 64 -3.45 -6.28 -6.69
CA LEU A 64 -3.72 -4.96 -6.13
C LEU A 64 -3.47 -3.88 -7.19
N LEU A 65 -4.25 -2.79 -7.14
CA LEU A 65 -4.04 -1.60 -7.97
C LEU A 65 -3.47 -0.46 -7.10
N LEU A 66 -2.31 0.06 -7.51
CA LEU A 66 -1.55 1.06 -6.76
C LEU A 66 -1.27 2.31 -7.61
N GLN A 67 -1.25 3.50 -7.01
CA GLN A 67 -0.99 4.75 -7.72
C GLN A 67 0.49 5.16 -7.67
N SER A 68 1.14 5.35 -8.83
CA SER A 68 2.59 5.63 -9.01
C SER A 68 3.09 6.97 -8.44
N ARG A 69 2.19 7.83 -7.95
CA ARG A 69 2.49 9.18 -7.47
C ARG A 69 3.31 9.10 -6.16
N LYS A 70 4.65 8.99 -6.22
CA LYS A 70 5.59 8.70 -5.09
C LYS A 70 5.75 7.19 -4.77
N PRO A 71 6.56 6.46 -5.53
CA PRO A 71 6.77 5.00 -5.35
C PRO A 71 7.54 4.62 -4.07
N ALA A 72 8.04 5.59 -3.28
CA ALA A 72 8.86 5.35 -2.10
C ALA A 72 8.11 4.76 -0.88
N ILE A 73 6.80 4.51 -0.97
CA ILE A 73 5.95 4.13 0.18
C ILE A 73 5.40 2.70 0.07
N TRP A 74 5.91 1.87 -0.85
CA TRP A 74 5.55 0.45 -0.93
C TRP A 74 6.79 -0.38 -0.60
N TYR A 75 6.92 -0.81 0.66
CA TYR A 75 8.00 -1.69 1.06
C TYR A 75 7.46 -3.07 1.39
N THR A 76 8.15 -4.09 0.88
CA THR A 76 7.92 -5.46 1.27
C THR A 76 8.67 -5.71 2.57
N ARG A 77 8.00 -6.35 3.53
CA ARG A 77 8.70 -6.92 4.68
C ARG A 77 8.65 -8.43 4.52
N ARG A 78 9.72 -9.03 4.01
CA ARG A 78 9.89 -10.48 4.10
C ARG A 78 10.15 -10.83 5.57
N SER A 79 9.37 -11.76 6.12
CA SER A 79 9.73 -12.42 7.38
C SER A 79 10.78 -13.48 7.12
#